data_AF-A0A099F332-F1
#
_entry.id   AF-A0A099F332-F1
#
_cell.length_a   1.000
_cell.length_b   1.000
_cell.length_c   1.000
_cell.angle_alpha   90.00
_cell.angle_beta   90.00
_cell.angle_gamma   90.00
#
_symmetry.space_group_name_H-M   'P 1'
#
loop_
_entity.id
_entity.type
_entity.pdbx_description
1 polymer ?
#
loop_
_entity_poly.entity_id
_entity_poly.type
_entity_poly.pdbx_seq_one_letter_code
_entity_poly.pdbx_strand_id
1 'polypeptide(L)'
;MPARLDHTLPVGRIRFWLMVGAAVLFALVWLPGMTAAMASKGCANSAKPDATRLRLCNAAVAVGRFSIFRTEPHKFGQIYMRRGIREANLGHTDAAIADMRRAVDMVTGGRPDAILPFARAARGGALDLRTIHGPDYWPARLVAQTLQPDSSDRARAAWDSIVAELPARP
;
A
#
# COMPACT_ATOMS: atom_id res chain seq x y z
N MET A 1 -60.34 6.33 35.18
CA MET A 1 -59.70 7.53 34.59
C MET A 1 -58.44 7.07 33.87
N PRO A 2 -58.37 7.10 32.52
CA PRO A 2 -57.18 6.67 31.81
C PRO A 2 -56.09 7.74 31.92
N ALA A 3 -54.92 7.35 32.44
CA ALA A 3 -53.73 8.19 32.49
C ALA A 3 -53.24 8.44 31.06
N ARG A 4 -53.30 9.70 30.63
CA ARG A 4 -52.79 10.15 29.33
C ARG A 4 -51.25 10.20 29.44
N LEU A 5 -50.58 9.17 28.93
CA LEU A 5 -49.13 9.13 28.81
C LEU A 5 -48.71 10.01 27.64
N ASP A 6 -48.25 11.23 27.94
CA ASP A 6 -47.64 12.13 26.97
C ASP A 6 -46.24 11.61 26.61
N HIS A 7 -46.17 10.71 25.62
CA HIS A 7 -44.93 10.26 24.99
C HIS A 7 -44.45 11.25 23.93
N THR A 8 -44.28 12.53 24.29
CA THR A 8 -43.59 13.50 23.44
C THR A 8 -42.11 13.50 23.82
N LEU A 9 -41.35 12.55 23.26
CA LEU A 9 -39.89 12.67 23.30
C LEU A 9 -39.50 14.01 22.63
N PRO A 10 -38.68 14.86 23.28
CA PRO A 10 -38.35 16.16 22.74
C PRO A 10 -37.57 15.96 21.44
N VAL A 11 -38.21 16.27 20.31
CA VAL A 11 -37.66 16.12 18.95
C VAL A 11 -36.26 16.74 18.83
N GLY A 12 -35.97 17.80 19.59
CA GLY A 12 -34.65 18.43 19.66
C GLY A 12 -33.53 17.51 20.17
N ARG A 13 -33.80 16.66 21.18
CA ARG A 13 -32.81 15.74 21.75
C ARG A 13 -32.44 14.65 20.75
N ILE A 14 -33.43 14.11 20.04
CA ILE A 14 -33.18 13.08 19.02
C ILE A 14 -32.34 13.65 17.87
N ARG A 15 -32.69 14.84 17.34
CA ARG A 15 -31.92 15.50 16.27
C ARG A 15 -30.48 15.78 16.69
N PHE A 16 -30.25 16.21 17.92
CA PHE A 16 -28.91 16.42 18.46
C PHE A 16 -28.06 15.14 18.43
N TRP A 17 -28.57 14.04 18.97
CA TRP A 17 -27.85 12.76 18.99
C TRP A 17 -27.61 12.20 17.59
N LEU A 18 -28.53 12.40 16.65
CA LEU A 18 -28.32 12.04 15.26
C LEU A 18 -27.16 12.82 14.63
N MET A 19 -27.07 14.13 14.87
CA MET A 19 -25.96 14.95 14.37
C MET A 19 -24.62 14.53 14.99
N VAL A 20 -24.59 14.29 16.30
CA VAL A 20 -23.38 13.78 16.99
C VAL A 20 -22.97 12.42 16.44
N GLY A 21 -23.92 11.49 16.29
CA GLY A 21 -23.67 10.17 15.72
C GLY A 21 -23.11 10.26 14.30
N ALA A 22 -23.69 11.10 13.44
CA ALA A 22 -23.21 11.34 12.09
C ALA A 22 -21.78 11.92 12.06
N ALA A 23 -21.48 12.89 12.93
CA ALA A 23 -20.15 13.48 13.04
C ALA A 23 -19.10 12.47 13.51
N VAL A 24 -19.43 11.62 14.49
CA VAL A 24 -18.55 10.56 14.98
C VAL A 24 -18.29 9.53 13.88
N LEU A 25 -19.34 9.06 13.18
CA LEU A 25 -19.18 8.12 12.07
C LEU A 25 -18.32 8.72 10.94
N PHE A 26 -18.54 9.98 10.60
CA PHE A 26 -17.71 10.68 9.62
C PHE A 26 -16.24 10.70 10.05
N ALA A 27 -15.95 11.07 11.30
CA ALA A 27 -14.59 11.10 11.82
C ALA A 27 -13.93 9.71 11.81
N LEU A 28 -14.66 8.66 12.20
CA LEU A 28 -14.16 7.28 12.21
C LEU A 28 -13.83 6.76 10.80
N VAL A 29 -14.54 7.22 9.78
CA VAL A 29 -14.28 6.85 8.39
C VAL A 29 -13.19 7.71 7.76
N TRP A 30 -13.19 9.01 8.02
CA TRP A 30 -12.35 9.98 7.33
C TRP A 30 -10.93 10.04 7.89
N LEU A 31 -10.77 10.00 9.23
CA LEU A 31 -9.46 10.10 9.87
C LEU A 31 -8.51 8.96 9.44
N PRO A 32 -8.90 7.67 9.42
CA PRO A 32 -8.03 6.61 8.94
C PRO A 32 -7.60 6.81 7.47
N GLY A 33 -8.51 7.27 6.61
CA GLY A 33 -8.21 7.55 5.21
C GLY A 33 -7.11 8.61 5.06
N MET A 34 -7.25 9.73 5.79
CA MET A 34 -6.25 10.80 5.80
C MET A 34 -4.92 10.34 6.39
N THR A 35 -4.94 9.57 7.49
CA THR A 35 -3.73 9.02 8.10
C THR A 35 -3.00 8.08 7.15
N ALA A 36 -3.71 7.17 6.46
CA ALA A 36 -3.10 6.27 5.49
C ALA A 36 -2.46 7.02 4.32
N ALA A 37 -3.14 8.06 3.82
CA ALA A 37 -2.62 8.89 2.73
C ALA A 37 -1.32 9.63 3.14
N MET A 38 -1.31 10.25 4.32
CA MET A 38 -0.11 10.93 4.84
C MET A 38 1.03 9.95 5.13
N ALA A 39 0.73 8.79 5.71
CA ALA A 39 1.71 7.75 5.98
C ALA A 39 2.32 7.19 4.68
N SER A 40 1.51 6.96 3.64
CA SER A 40 1.97 6.49 2.33
C SER A 40 2.90 7.52 1.64
N LYS A 41 2.57 8.81 1.70
CA LYS A 41 3.45 9.88 1.21
C LYS A 41 4.76 9.93 2.01
N GLY A 42 4.68 9.77 3.33
CA GLY A 42 5.83 9.70 4.22
C GLY A 42 6.76 8.52 3.94
N CYS A 43 6.20 7.35 3.63
CA CYS A 43 6.93 6.15 3.20
C CYS A 43 7.73 6.41 1.91
N ALA A 44 7.18 7.21 0.99
CA ALA A 44 7.84 7.58 -0.28
C ALA A 44 8.98 8.59 -0.12
N ASN A 45 9.01 9.35 0.98
CA ASN A 45 9.89 10.52 1.11
C ASN A 45 11.35 10.10 1.37
N SER A 46 12.23 10.30 0.39
CA SER A 46 13.66 9.99 0.46
C SER A 46 14.46 10.91 1.39
N ALA A 47 13.92 12.06 1.78
CA ALA A 47 14.59 12.97 2.72
C ALA A 47 14.56 12.48 4.17
N LYS A 48 13.84 11.40 4.48
CA LYS A 48 13.73 10.84 5.83
C LYS A 48 14.64 9.61 5.99
N PRO A 49 15.17 9.35 7.20
CA PRO A 49 15.91 8.12 7.49
C PRO A 49 15.06 6.86 7.25
N ASP A 50 15.68 5.76 6.82
CA ASP A 50 14.98 4.53 6.44
C ASP A 50 14.14 3.92 7.57
N ALA A 51 14.60 3.97 8.82
CA ALA A 51 13.82 3.51 9.97
C ALA A 51 12.49 4.28 10.14
N THR A 52 12.52 5.60 9.92
CA THR A 52 11.32 6.44 9.97
C THR A 52 10.40 6.14 8.80
N ARG A 53 10.96 5.94 7.60
CA ARG A 53 10.18 5.55 6.42
C ARG A 53 9.51 4.20 6.64
N LEU A 54 10.21 3.22 7.21
CA LEU A 54 9.65 1.92 7.52
C LEU A 54 8.46 2.00 8.48
N ARG A 55 8.56 2.80 9.55
CA ARG A 55 7.42 3.06 10.46
C ARG A 55 6.21 3.64 9.73
N LEU A 56 6.44 4.58 8.80
CA LEU A 56 5.38 5.19 7.99
C LEU A 56 4.78 4.20 6.99
N CYS A 57 5.58 3.34 6.37
CA CYS A 57 5.09 2.25 5.53
C CYS A 57 4.23 1.27 6.34
N ASN A 58 4.68 0.88 7.54
CA ASN A 58 3.93 0.02 8.46
C ASN A 58 2.58 0.63 8.86
N ALA A 59 2.57 1.92 9.21
CA ALA A 59 1.33 2.63 9.50
C ALA A 59 0.39 2.67 8.27
N ALA A 60 0.93 2.91 7.07
CA ALA A 60 0.15 2.92 5.84
C ALA A 60 -0.49 1.55 5.54
N VAL A 61 0.28 0.45 5.69
CA VAL A 61 -0.22 -0.91 5.51
C VAL A 61 -1.28 -1.26 6.56
N ALA A 62 -1.00 -0.97 7.83
CA ALA A 62 -1.90 -1.28 8.94
C ALA A 62 -3.24 -0.54 8.78
N VAL A 63 -3.20 0.78 8.61
CA VAL A 63 -4.42 1.61 8.51
C VAL A 63 -5.20 1.27 7.23
N GLY A 64 -4.51 1.09 6.10
CA GLY A 64 -5.21 0.79 4.86
C GLY A 64 -5.89 -0.59 4.86
N ARG A 65 -5.47 -1.55 5.70
CA ARG A 65 -6.15 -2.85 5.85
C ARG A 65 -7.55 -2.71 6.46
N PHE A 66 -7.76 -1.66 7.25
CA PHE A 66 -9.04 -1.35 7.89
C PHE A 66 -9.89 -0.36 7.09
N SER A 67 -9.39 0.17 5.96
CA SER A 67 -10.18 1.10 5.19
C SER A 67 -11.37 0.36 4.56
N ILE A 68 -12.58 0.84 4.86
CA ILE A 68 -13.82 0.36 4.24
C ILE A 68 -13.85 0.63 2.72
N PHE A 69 -12.98 1.52 2.26
CA PHE A 69 -12.79 1.84 0.85
C PHE A 69 -11.84 0.83 0.22
N ARG A 70 -12.32 0.07 -0.78
CA ARG A 70 -11.48 -0.82 -1.58
C ARG A 70 -10.34 -0.01 -2.18
N THR A 71 -9.17 -0.10 -1.55
CA THR A 71 -7.97 0.53 -2.09
C THR A 71 -7.53 -0.32 -3.27
N GLU A 72 -7.19 0.32 -4.38
CA GLU A 72 -6.75 -0.38 -5.58
C GLU A 72 -5.52 -1.24 -5.25
N PRO A 73 -5.53 -2.56 -5.57
CA PRO A 73 -4.47 -3.49 -5.18
C PRO A 73 -3.05 -3.01 -5.54
N HIS A 74 -2.89 -2.40 -6.71
CA HIS A 74 -1.60 -1.90 -7.17
C HIS A 74 -1.04 -0.75 -6.32
N LYS A 75 -1.88 0.09 -5.68
CA LYS A 75 -1.43 1.14 -4.75
C LYS A 75 -0.83 0.51 -3.49
N PHE A 76 -1.50 -0.52 -2.99
CA PHE A 76 -0.98 -1.31 -1.87
C PHE A 76 0.31 -2.05 -2.22
N GLY A 77 0.38 -2.64 -3.42
CA GLY A 77 1.59 -3.29 -3.90
C GLY A 77 2.80 -2.36 -3.88
N GLN A 78 2.63 -1.08 -4.26
CA GLN A 78 3.72 -0.10 -4.13
C GLN A 78 4.14 0.17 -2.68
N ILE A 79 3.20 0.17 -1.73
CA ILE A 79 3.53 0.35 -0.31
C ILE A 79 4.31 -0.86 0.22
N TYR A 80 3.87 -2.08 -0.12
CA TYR A 80 4.59 -3.31 0.21
C TYR A 80 5.98 -3.34 -0.41
N MET A 81 6.13 -2.99 -1.69
CA MET A 81 7.43 -2.92 -2.35
C MET A 81 8.38 -1.96 -1.64
N ARG A 82 7.91 -0.74 -1.36
CA ARG A 82 8.72 0.24 -0.61
C ARG A 82 9.09 -0.28 0.77
N ARG A 83 8.15 -0.90 1.49
CA ARG A 83 8.42 -1.51 2.79
C ARG A 83 9.52 -2.55 2.67
N GLY A 84 9.40 -3.47 1.72
CA GLY A 84 10.40 -4.52 1.47
C GLY A 84 11.79 -3.96 1.14
N ILE A 85 11.88 -2.92 0.31
CA ILE A 85 13.16 -2.24 0.04
C ILE A 85 13.75 -1.68 1.35
N ARG A 86 12.96 -1.05 2.23
CA ARG A 86 13.46 -0.55 3.53
C ARG A 86 13.87 -1.67 4.48
N GLU A 87 13.10 -2.74 4.55
CA GLU A 87 13.47 -3.91 5.35
C GLU A 87 14.82 -4.48 4.90
N ALA A 88 15.03 -4.61 3.58
CA ALA A 88 16.30 -5.08 3.02
C ALA A 88 17.46 -4.09 3.30
N ASN A 89 17.22 -2.78 3.17
CA ASN A 89 18.21 -1.76 3.52
C ASN A 89 18.65 -1.85 4.99
N LEU A 90 17.72 -2.19 5.89
CA LEU A 90 17.98 -2.41 7.32
C LEU A 90 18.56 -3.80 7.64
N GLY A 91 18.66 -4.70 6.65
CA GLY A 91 19.20 -6.05 6.81
C GLY A 91 18.17 -7.12 7.17
N HIS A 92 16.87 -6.79 7.18
CA HIS A 92 15.79 -7.73 7.44
C HIS A 92 15.35 -8.44 6.15
N THR A 93 16.23 -9.28 5.59
CA THR A 93 16.05 -9.89 4.26
C THR A 93 14.77 -10.74 4.12
N ASP A 94 14.43 -11.56 5.11
CA ASP A 94 13.24 -12.42 5.03
C ASP A 94 11.94 -11.61 4.99
N ALA A 95 11.85 -10.58 5.84
CA ALA A 95 10.74 -9.64 5.84
C ALA A 95 10.64 -8.89 4.50
N ALA A 96 11.78 -8.48 3.95
CA ALA A 96 11.85 -7.84 2.66
C ALA A 96 11.30 -8.71 1.53
N ILE A 97 11.72 -9.98 1.47
CA ILE A 97 11.28 -10.93 0.44
C ILE A 97 9.77 -11.17 0.56
N ALA A 98 9.26 -11.37 1.77
CA ALA A 98 7.82 -11.55 2.01
C ALA A 98 7.00 -10.35 1.48
N ASP A 99 7.48 -9.13 1.75
CA ASP A 99 6.83 -7.91 1.28
C ASP A 99 6.90 -7.72 -0.23
N MET A 100 8.07 -7.95 -0.83
CA MET A 100 8.23 -7.84 -2.28
C MET A 100 7.38 -8.87 -3.02
N ARG A 101 7.28 -10.11 -2.52
CA ARG A 101 6.36 -11.12 -3.07
C ARG A 101 4.91 -10.65 -2.96
N ARG A 102 4.51 -10.15 -1.80
CA ARG A 102 3.16 -9.61 -1.62
C ARG A 102 2.88 -8.44 -2.57
N ALA A 103 3.87 -7.60 -2.82
CA ALA A 103 3.78 -6.50 -3.76
C ALA A 103 3.53 -6.97 -5.20
N VAL A 104 4.26 -8.01 -5.63
CA VAL A 104 4.07 -8.66 -6.94
C VAL A 104 2.66 -9.25 -7.05
N ASP A 105 2.19 -9.98 -6.03
CA ASP A 105 0.84 -10.57 -6.03
C ASP A 105 -0.24 -9.50 -6.20
N MET A 106 -0.12 -8.40 -5.43
CA MET A 106 -1.10 -7.32 -5.42
C MET A 106 -1.14 -6.55 -6.75
N VAL A 107 -0.01 -6.43 -7.44
CA VAL A 107 0.07 -5.70 -8.72
C VAL A 107 -0.32 -6.57 -9.91
N THR A 108 0.01 -7.85 -9.88
CA THR A 108 -0.23 -8.78 -11.00
C THR A 108 -1.56 -9.51 -10.92
N GLY A 109 -2.27 -9.40 -9.79
CA GLY A 109 -3.48 -10.16 -9.51
C GLY A 109 -3.20 -11.65 -9.28
N GLY A 110 -2.09 -11.96 -8.62
CA GLY A 110 -1.65 -13.34 -8.35
C GLY A 110 -1.00 -14.06 -9.53
N ARG A 111 -0.53 -13.32 -10.55
CA ARG A 111 0.22 -13.85 -11.70
C ARG A 111 1.66 -13.33 -11.66
N PRO A 112 2.50 -13.83 -10.75
CA PRO A 112 3.78 -13.19 -10.46
C PRO A 112 4.74 -13.20 -11.65
N ASP A 113 4.62 -14.19 -12.53
CA ASP A 113 5.32 -14.31 -13.82
C ASP A 113 5.09 -13.12 -14.77
N ALA A 114 3.97 -12.38 -14.62
CA ALA A 114 3.70 -11.16 -15.39
C ALA A 114 4.74 -10.05 -15.16
N ILE A 115 5.57 -10.16 -14.10
CA ILE A 115 6.66 -9.22 -13.84
C ILE A 115 7.92 -9.49 -14.68
N LEU A 116 8.07 -10.72 -15.19
CA LEU A 116 9.31 -11.19 -15.81
C LEU A 116 9.75 -10.35 -17.01
N PRO A 117 8.87 -9.94 -17.96
CA PRO A 117 9.29 -9.11 -19.08
C PRO A 117 9.91 -7.78 -18.61
N PHE A 118 9.33 -7.15 -17.59
CA PHE A 118 9.81 -5.90 -17.03
C PHE A 118 11.10 -6.08 -16.24
N ALA A 119 11.23 -7.17 -15.48
CA ALA A 119 12.46 -7.49 -14.76
C ALA A 119 13.64 -7.72 -15.72
N ARG A 120 13.40 -8.40 -16.85
CA ARG A 120 14.41 -8.58 -17.91
C ARG A 120 14.77 -7.25 -18.58
N ALA A 121 13.77 -6.45 -18.95
CA ALA A 121 13.98 -5.13 -19.55
C ALA A 121 14.76 -4.20 -18.61
N ALA A 122 14.45 -4.23 -17.30
CA ALA A 122 15.15 -3.48 -16.27
C ALA A 122 16.64 -3.86 -16.18
N ARG A 123 16.96 -5.15 -16.15
CA ARG A 123 18.36 -5.61 -16.14
C ARG A 123 19.13 -5.21 -17.40
N GLY A 124 18.46 -5.15 -18.54
CA GLY A 124 19.03 -4.67 -19.80
C GLY A 124 19.09 -3.14 -19.96
N GLY A 125 18.64 -2.38 -18.95
CA GLY A 125 18.57 -0.91 -19.03
C GLY A 125 17.52 -0.38 -20.02
N ALA A 126 16.61 -1.24 -20.51
CA ALA A 126 15.63 -0.94 -21.54
C ALA A 126 14.23 -0.58 -20.98
N LEU A 127 14.06 -0.57 -19.66
CA LEU A 127 12.76 -0.25 -19.04
C LEU A 127 12.49 1.26 -19.08
N ASP A 128 11.68 1.72 -20.03
CA ASP A 128 11.15 3.09 -20.08
C ASP A 128 9.67 3.12 -19.64
N LEU A 129 9.40 3.73 -18.49
CA LEU A 129 8.03 3.86 -17.98
C LEU A 129 7.16 4.82 -18.80
N ARG A 130 7.74 5.68 -19.65
CA ARG A 130 6.99 6.64 -20.46
C ARG A 130 6.25 5.99 -21.62
N THR A 131 6.74 4.85 -22.09
CA THR A 131 6.17 4.10 -23.22
C THR A 131 5.18 3.02 -22.77
N ILE A 132 5.12 2.73 -21.48
CA ILE A 132 4.26 1.69 -20.91
C ILE A 132 2.97 2.32 -20.41
N HIS A 133 1.84 1.87 -20.95
CA HIS A 133 0.51 2.34 -20.60
C HIS A 133 -0.43 1.16 -20.28
N GLY A 134 -1.60 1.48 -19.71
CA GLY A 134 -2.63 0.49 -19.46
C GLY A 134 -2.29 -0.50 -18.34
N PRO A 135 -2.72 -1.77 -18.43
CA PRO A 135 -2.62 -2.74 -17.33
C PRO A 135 -1.16 -3.10 -16.98
N ASP A 136 -0.25 -2.96 -17.93
CA ASP A 136 1.17 -3.29 -17.79
C ASP A 136 1.97 -2.22 -17.05
N TYR A 137 1.39 -1.03 -16.85
CA TYR A 137 2.02 0.08 -16.17
C TYR A 137 2.42 -0.25 -14.72
N TRP A 138 1.55 -0.94 -13.98
CA TRP A 138 1.79 -1.20 -12.56
C TRP A 138 2.90 -2.22 -12.32
N PRO A 139 2.96 -3.37 -13.02
CA PRO A 139 4.11 -4.26 -12.97
C PRO A 139 5.42 -3.54 -13.32
N ALA A 140 5.46 -2.79 -14.42
CA ALA A 140 6.65 -2.05 -14.83
C ALA A 140 7.11 -1.04 -13.76
N ARG A 141 6.16 -0.27 -13.22
CA ARG A 141 6.42 0.70 -12.15
C ARG A 141 6.90 0.04 -10.87
N LEU A 142 6.46 -1.20 -10.58
CA LEU A 142 6.93 -1.96 -9.44
C LEU A 142 8.41 -2.32 -9.60
N VAL A 143 8.81 -2.85 -10.76
CA VAL A 143 10.21 -3.16 -11.08
C VAL A 143 11.08 -1.90 -11.04
N ALA A 144 10.59 -0.78 -11.58
CA ALA A 144 11.36 0.46 -11.56
C ALA A 144 11.67 0.96 -10.13
N GLN A 145 10.93 0.54 -9.09
CA GLN A 145 11.26 0.90 -7.70
C GLN A 145 12.52 0.21 -7.20
N THR A 146 12.81 -1.01 -7.65
CA THR A 146 14.01 -1.75 -7.19
C THR A 146 15.28 -1.19 -7.81
N LEU A 147 15.14 -0.43 -8.90
CA LEU A 147 16.19 0.33 -9.57
C LEU A 147 16.42 1.74 -9.00
N GLN A 148 15.60 2.19 -8.04
CA GLN A 148 15.76 3.54 -7.49
C GLN A 148 17.09 3.69 -6.75
N PRO A 149 17.67 4.91 -6.70
CA PRO A 149 18.94 5.16 -6.01
C PRO A 149 18.92 4.79 -4.52
N ASP A 150 17.75 4.75 -3.89
CA ASP A 150 17.57 4.40 -2.48
C ASP A 150 17.36 2.90 -2.24
N SER A 151 17.50 2.07 -3.28
CA SER A 151 17.52 0.60 -3.21
C SER A 151 18.96 0.12 -3.00
N SER A 152 19.24 -0.46 -1.83
CA SER A 152 20.56 -1.04 -1.53
C SER A 152 20.84 -2.29 -2.37
N ASP A 153 22.10 -2.72 -2.42
CA ASP A 153 22.46 -3.98 -3.08
C ASP A 153 21.76 -5.19 -2.45
N ARG A 154 21.46 -5.14 -1.14
CA ARG A 154 20.66 -6.17 -0.46
C ARG A 154 19.22 -6.19 -0.98
N ALA A 155 18.62 -5.01 -1.19
CA ALA A 155 17.27 -4.92 -1.74
C ALA A 155 17.22 -5.44 -3.19
N ARG A 156 18.23 -5.14 -4.01
CA ARG A 156 18.37 -5.68 -5.37
C ARG A 156 18.57 -7.19 -5.36
N ALA A 157 19.42 -7.71 -4.47
CA ALA A 157 19.66 -9.15 -4.33
C ALA A 157 18.38 -9.90 -3.90
N ALA A 158 17.62 -9.35 -2.94
CA ALA A 158 16.33 -9.90 -2.52
C ALA A 158 15.30 -9.87 -3.65
N TRP A 159 15.30 -8.82 -4.47
CA TRP A 159 14.47 -8.76 -5.66
C TRP A 159 14.88 -9.81 -6.71
N ASP A 160 16.17 -9.96 -6.96
CA ASP A 160 16.69 -10.91 -7.92
C ASP A 160 16.43 -12.36 -7.51
N SER A 161 16.48 -12.68 -6.21
CA SER A 161 16.12 -14.01 -5.71
C SER A 161 14.64 -14.32 -5.99
N ILE A 162 13.74 -13.35 -5.79
CA ILE A 162 12.32 -13.52 -6.13
C ILE A 162 12.17 -13.78 -7.62
N VAL A 163 12.79 -12.96 -8.48
CA VAL A 163 12.69 -13.09 -9.94
C VAL A 163 13.25 -14.44 -10.42
N ALA A 164 14.31 -14.95 -9.79
CA ALA A 164 14.93 -16.23 -10.14
C ALA A 164 14.04 -17.44 -9.82
N GLU A 165 13.18 -17.34 -8.80
CA GLU A 165 12.25 -18.41 -8.41
C GLU A 165 10.97 -18.45 -9.27
N LEU A 166 10.66 -17.37 -10.00
CA LEU A 166 9.43 -17.31 -10.78
C LEU A 166 9.50 -18.29 -11.96
N PRO A 167 8.45 -19.11 -12.17
CA PRO A 167 8.43 -20.03 -13.29
C PRO A 167 8.46 -19.25 -14.60
N ALA A 168 9.40 -19.58 -15.48
CA ALA A 168 9.29 -19.16 -16.87
C ALA A 168 8.04 -19.82 -17.46
N ARG A 169 7.12 -19.05 -18.03
CA ARG A 169 6.04 -19.65 -18.82
C ARG A 169 6.67 -20.49 -19.94
N PRO A 170 6.20 -21.73 -20.15
CA PRO A 170 6.57 -22.51 -21.33
C PRO A 170 6.10 -21.83 -22.61
#